data_AF-A0A8T4WCU2-F1
#
_entry.id   AF-A0A8T4WCU2-F1
#
_cell.length_a   1.000
_cell.length_b   1.000
_cell.length_c   1.000
_cell.angle_alpha   90.00
_cell.angle_beta   90.00
_cell.angle_gamma   90.00
#
_symmetry.space_group_name_H-M   'P 1'
#
loop_
_entity.id
_entity.type
_entity.pdbx_description
1 polymer ?
#
loop_
_entity_poly.entity_id
_entity_poly.type
_entity_poly.pdbx_seq_one_letter_code
_entity_poly.pdbx_strand_id
1 'polypeptide(L)'
;MEDKQERPNVVIFTSHDSGTQFGCYDAPVETPEIDETAEDGVVFTNNFCTAPQCTPSRGSITTGKYPHSNGLMGLVNYGWKLPPDNDTLPEVFKEAGYSTHLIGLQHETNDPHELGYEEVSDRADFPYLTQTVVPKAQDFFKRMGNAEKPFMVSIGVFETHRPFPHFEDDDELGNLPSFLVSHPGMKRDFTRFKKSLKVLDQAVGDVRRSMEENGLTDDTLFIFTVDHGIAFPRAKCTLYDPGIRTALIMLWPEKFEAGRKIEQMVSNVDILPTLCELLDIPAPLETEGNSYAPLLLEEKFIGREFIHAELTYHDIGYNPMRGTRSTHFKYIRNMEEIPFLFEMPDDISNSDAAKAFIEVFGKEKYNQPRPEEELYDFRGDPLEKNNLADDPEYAKTKERLKRETLDWMRRTGDPILEGKIQADEDKEASLFYETI
;
A
#
# COMPACT_ATOMS: atom_id res chain seq x y z
N MET A 1 23.90 -12.13 32.96
CA MET A 1 23.42 -12.41 31.61
C MET A 1 21.93 -12.20 31.73
N GLU A 2 21.46 -11.00 31.35
CA GLU A 2 20.01 -10.76 31.23
C GLU A 2 19.48 -11.77 30.22
N ASP A 3 18.36 -12.42 30.54
CA ASP A 3 17.65 -13.27 29.59
C ASP A 3 17.28 -12.38 28.40
N LYS A 4 18.00 -12.57 27.28
CA LYS A 4 17.69 -11.88 26.04
C LYS A 4 16.31 -12.33 25.59
N GLN A 5 15.48 -11.38 25.20
CA GLN A 5 14.14 -11.62 24.69
C GLN A 5 14.19 -12.62 23.52
N GLU A 6 13.39 -13.69 23.59
CA GLU A 6 13.50 -14.81 22.64
C GLU A 6 13.05 -14.43 21.21
N ARG A 7 12.19 -13.40 21.08
CA ARG A 7 11.72 -12.84 19.81
C ARG A 7 11.84 -11.30 19.81
N PRO A 8 12.18 -10.66 18.67
CA PRO A 8 12.28 -9.20 18.58
C PRO A 8 10.91 -8.53 18.69
N ASN A 9 10.91 -7.23 19.00
CA ASN A 9 9.75 -6.37 18.79
C ASN A 9 9.48 -6.17 17.30
N VAL A 10 8.26 -5.74 16.96
CA VAL A 10 7.86 -5.46 15.58
C VAL A 10 7.24 -4.07 15.49
N VAL A 11 7.76 -3.24 14.60
CA VAL A 11 7.23 -1.90 14.30
C VAL A 11 6.89 -1.83 12.82
N ILE A 12 5.62 -1.57 12.51
CA ILE A 12 5.14 -1.44 11.13
C ILE A 12 4.69 0.00 10.93
N PHE A 13 5.46 0.77 10.18
CA PHE A 13 5.12 2.12 9.78
C PHE A 13 4.47 2.09 8.39
N THR A 14 3.20 2.52 8.29
CA THR A 14 2.44 2.54 7.03
C THR A 14 2.06 3.97 6.66
N SER A 15 2.58 4.46 5.53
CA SER A 15 2.12 5.74 4.96
C SER A 15 0.89 5.57 4.07
N HIS A 16 0.24 6.69 3.75
CA HIS A 16 -0.97 6.73 2.91
C HIS A 16 -0.65 7.38 1.56
N ASP A 17 -1.02 6.76 0.44
CA ASP A 17 -0.94 7.36 -0.91
C ASP A 17 0.47 7.81 -1.33
N SER A 18 1.55 7.11 -0.93
CA SER A 18 2.93 7.54 -1.24
C SER A 18 3.56 6.79 -2.42
N GLY A 19 3.04 5.61 -2.80
CA GLY A 19 3.65 4.72 -3.78
C GLY A 19 5.13 4.49 -3.53
N THR A 20 5.96 4.79 -4.52
CA THR A 20 7.43 4.74 -4.45
C THR A 20 8.08 6.12 -4.61
N GLN A 21 7.46 7.20 -4.13
CA GLN A 21 7.95 8.56 -4.39
C GLN A 21 9.14 9.00 -3.51
N PHE A 22 10.06 8.09 -3.18
CA PHE A 22 11.22 8.31 -2.30
C PHE A 22 12.54 8.29 -3.09
N GLY A 23 13.57 8.96 -2.60
CA GLY A 23 14.89 9.04 -3.24
C GLY A 23 15.54 7.67 -3.48
N CYS A 24 15.43 6.76 -2.52
CA CYS A 24 15.89 5.36 -2.62
C CYS A 24 15.20 4.53 -3.71
N TYR A 25 14.07 5.02 -4.25
CA TYR A 25 13.34 4.50 -5.40
C TYR A 25 13.49 5.35 -6.68
N ASP A 26 14.53 6.19 -6.73
CA ASP A 26 14.86 7.09 -7.85
C ASP A 26 13.76 8.13 -8.16
N ALA A 27 12.90 8.45 -7.18
CA ALA A 27 11.87 9.46 -7.34
C ALA A 27 12.50 10.87 -7.38
N PRO A 28 11.85 11.84 -8.06
CA PRO A 28 12.34 13.22 -8.13
C PRO A 28 12.02 14.04 -6.86
N VAL A 29 12.24 13.45 -5.68
CA VAL A 29 11.97 14.04 -4.38
C VAL A 29 13.11 13.68 -3.42
N GLU A 30 13.49 14.62 -2.56
CA GLU A 30 14.49 14.40 -1.52
C GLU A 30 13.78 13.91 -0.25
N THR A 31 14.18 12.72 0.22
CA THR A 31 13.63 12.05 1.42
C THR A 31 14.77 11.46 2.24
N PRO A 32 15.66 12.30 2.80
CA PRO A 32 16.91 11.85 3.42
C PRO A 32 16.70 10.85 4.58
N GLU A 33 15.65 11.01 5.38
CA GLU A 33 15.41 10.13 6.55
C GLU A 33 14.98 8.73 6.10
N ILE A 34 14.12 8.64 5.08
CA ILE A 34 13.72 7.37 4.47
C ILE A 34 14.87 6.77 3.65
N ASP A 35 15.70 7.60 3.01
CA ASP A 35 16.86 7.14 2.25
C ASP A 35 17.93 6.54 3.19
N GLU A 36 18.19 7.16 4.34
CA GLU A 36 19.02 6.59 5.41
C GLU A 36 18.41 5.29 5.95
N THR A 37 17.08 5.24 6.10
CA THR A 37 16.36 4.00 6.47
C THR A 37 16.54 2.89 5.45
N ALA A 38 16.58 3.22 4.16
CA ALA A 38 16.89 2.27 3.10
C ALA A 38 18.35 1.81 3.13
N GLU A 39 19.29 2.69 3.46
CA GLU A 39 20.72 2.34 3.60
C GLU A 39 20.98 1.40 4.78
N ASP A 40 20.28 1.58 5.89
CA ASP A 40 20.38 0.71 7.06
C ASP A 40 19.62 -0.62 6.91
N GLY A 41 18.83 -0.77 5.85
CA GLY A 41 17.87 -1.86 5.68
C GLY A 41 18.00 -2.66 4.40
N VAL A 42 16.93 -3.41 4.12
CA VAL A 42 16.72 -4.13 2.88
C VAL A 42 15.55 -3.50 2.14
N VAL A 43 15.80 -3.04 0.92
CA VAL A 43 14.82 -2.38 0.06
C VAL A 43 14.26 -3.36 -0.96
N PHE A 44 12.95 -3.51 -1.05
CA PHE A 44 12.30 -4.29 -2.10
C PHE A 44 11.91 -3.37 -3.25
N THR A 45 12.66 -3.41 -4.35
CA THR A 45 12.44 -2.49 -5.46
C THR A 45 11.16 -2.81 -6.24
N ASN A 46 10.66 -4.04 -6.13
CA ASN A 46 9.47 -4.54 -6.83
C ASN A 46 8.41 -5.09 -5.85
N ASN A 47 7.98 -4.25 -4.89
CA ASN A 47 6.81 -4.53 -4.06
C ASN A 47 5.53 -3.94 -4.68
N PHE A 48 4.42 -4.68 -4.56
CA PHE A 48 3.13 -4.30 -5.14
C PHE A 48 1.96 -4.51 -4.17
N CYS A 49 1.08 -3.54 -4.02
CA CYS A 49 -0.18 -3.74 -3.33
C CYS A 49 -1.14 -4.62 -4.14
N THR A 50 -2.08 -5.23 -3.43
CA THR A 50 -3.15 -6.05 -4.02
C THR A 50 -4.30 -5.21 -4.56
N ALA A 51 -4.45 -3.98 -4.07
CA ALA A 51 -5.49 -3.06 -4.52
C ALA A 51 -4.98 -1.61 -4.47
N PRO A 52 -5.28 -0.78 -5.49
CA PRO A 52 -4.85 0.61 -5.54
C PRO A 52 -5.81 1.53 -4.73
N GLN A 53 -6.22 1.04 -3.55
CA GLN A 53 -7.24 1.61 -2.66
C GLN A 53 -6.86 1.35 -1.21
N CYS A 54 -7.00 2.34 -0.33
CA CYS A 54 -6.42 2.29 1.01
C CYS A 54 -7.02 1.17 1.87
N THR A 55 -8.34 1.12 2.00
CA THR A 55 -9.04 0.10 2.81
C THR A 55 -8.77 -1.34 2.32
N PRO A 56 -9.03 -1.71 1.05
CA PRO A 56 -8.72 -3.05 0.54
C PRO A 56 -7.24 -3.45 0.63
N SER A 57 -6.32 -2.52 0.35
CA SER A 57 -4.89 -2.81 0.44
C SER A 57 -4.45 -3.11 1.87
N ARG A 58 -4.88 -2.28 2.83
CA ARG A 58 -4.60 -2.48 4.27
C ARG A 58 -5.22 -3.78 4.80
N GLY A 59 -6.43 -4.11 4.34
CA GLY A 59 -7.04 -5.43 4.57
C GLY A 59 -6.13 -6.59 4.14
N SER A 60 -5.42 -6.44 3.03
CA SER A 60 -4.50 -7.48 2.55
C SER A 60 -3.22 -7.56 3.34
N ILE A 61 -2.68 -6.42 3.79
CA ILE A 61 -1.51 -6.38 4.68
C ILE A 61 -1.83 -7.10 6.00
N THR A 62 -3.00 -6.81 6.59
CA THR A 62 -3.34 -7.34 7.92
C THR A 62 -3.78 -8.81 7.89
N THR A 63 -4.40 -9.29 6.81
CA THR A 63 -4.92 -10.68 6.76
C THR A 63 -4.07 -11.64 5.94
N GLY A 64 -3.16 -11.12 5.11
CA GLY A 64 -2.46 -11.95 4.11
C GLY A 64 -3.38 -12.58 3.06
N LYS A 65 -4.58 -12.02 2.86
CA LYS A 65 -5.59 -12.44 1.87
C LYS A 65 -5.90 -11.31 0.90
N TYR A 66 -6.25 -11.62 -0.35
CA TYR A 66 -6.72 -10.66 -1.33
C TYR A 66 -8.05 -10.01 -0.89
N PRO A 67 -8.36 -8.77 -1.32
CA PRO A 67 -9.60 -8.08 -0.96
C PRO A 67 -10.88 -8.89 -1.18
N HIS A 68 -10.99 -9.63 -2.28
CA HIS A 68 -12.17 -10.46 -2.51
C HIS A 68 -12.26 -11.68 -1.58
N SER A 69 -11.13 -12.19 -1.11
CA SER A 69 -11.04 -13.35 -0.21
C SER A 69 -11.24 -12.96 1.26
N ASN A 70 -10.72 -11.80 1.68
CA ASN A 70 -10.97 -11.27 3.03
C ASN A 70 -12.32 -10.55 3.16
N GLY A 71 -12.97 -10.21 2.03
CA GLY A 71 -14.30 -9.58 1.97
C GLY A 71 -14.29 -8.05 2.04
N LEU A 72 -13.11 -7.41 2.12
CA LEU A 72 -12.94 -5.96 2.18
C LEU A 72 -12.69 -5.38 0.78
N MET A 73 -13.75 -5.32 -0.03
CA MET A 73 -13.67 -4.98 -1.46
C MET A 73 -13.96 -3.50 -1.79
N GLY A 74 -14.16 -2.67 -0.77
CA GLY A 74 -14.42 -1.24 -0.90
C GLY A 74 -14.02 -0.46 0.35
N LEU A 75 -14.30 0.85 0.36
CA LEU A 75 -13.86 1.77 1.40
C LEU A 75 -14.73 1.73 2.65
N VAL A 76 -14.11 1.87 3.83
CA VAL A 76 -14.82 1.91 5.12
C VAL A 76 -15.84 3.05 5.19
N ASN A 77 -15.49 4.19 4.62
CA ASN A 77 -16.35 5.38 4.55
C ASN A 77 -17.64 5.16 3.75
N TYR A 78 -17.69 4.11 2.94
CA TYR A 78 -18.83 3.73 2.11
C TYR A 78 -19.46 2.43 2.62
N GLY A 79 -19.37 2.19 3.93
CA GLY A 79 -20.04 1.09 4.62
C GLY A 79 -19.25 -0.21 4.62
N TRP A 80 -18.10 -0.33 3.95
CA TRP A 80 -17.31 -1.55 4.04
C TRP A 80 -16.64 -1.69 5.42
N LYS A 81 -16.35 -2.92 5.82
CA LYS A 81 -15.52 -3.20 6.99
C LYS A 81 -14.94 -4.60 6.86
N LEU A 82 -13.75 -4.81 7.41
CA LEU A 82 -13.15 -6.14 7.47
C LEU A 82 -14.09 -7.09 8.24
N PRO A 83 -14.51 -8.22 7.66
CA PRO A 83 -15.28 -9.23 8.36
C PRO A 83 -14.50 -9.78 9.58
N PRO A 84 -15.17 -9.98 10.73
CA PRO A 84 -14.51 -10.37 11.99
C PRO A 84 -14.00 -11.82 12.00
N ASP A 85 -14.35 -12.64 11.01
CA ASP A 85 -13.87 -14.03 10.90
C ASP A 85 -12.47 -14.13 10.25
N ASN A 86 -11.83 -13.00 9.92
CA ASN A 86 -10.47 -12.99 9.41
C ASN A 86 -9.46 -12.96 10.56
N ASP A 87 -8.46 -13.84 10.52
CA ASP A 87 -7.30 -13.76 11.41
C ASP A 87 -6.45 -12.53 11.02
N THR A 88 -6.46 -11.51 11.86
CA THR A 88 -5.70 -10.29 11.62
C THR A 88 -4.28 -10.36 12.17
N LEU A 89 -3.37 -9.58 11.60
CA LEU A 89 -1.99 -9.46 12.03
C LEU A 89 -1.83 -9.23 13.55
N PRO A 90 -2.52 -8.27 14.19
CA PRO A 90 -2.48 -8.16 15.66
C PRO A 90 -3.03 -9.41 16.38
N GLU A 91 -4.07 -10.09 15.91
CA GLU A 91 -4.55 -11.32 16.57
C GLU A 91 -3.50 -12.43 16.52
N VAL A 92 -2.88 -12.65 15.35
CA VAL A 92 -1.79 -13.62 15.16
C VAL A 92 -0.62 -13.32 16.10
N PHE A 93 -0.23 -12.06 16.23
CA PHE A 93 0.87 -11.65 17.12
C PHE A 93 0.51 -11.78 18.60
N LYS A 94 -0.73 -11.44 18.97
CA LYS A 94 -1.25 -11.59 20.34
C LYS A 94 -1.25 -13.05 20.77
N GLU A 95 -1.70 -13.96 19.91
CA GLU A 95 -1.64 -15.41 20.16
C GLU A 95 -0.21 -15.92 20.30
N ALA A 96 0.75 -15.32 19.59
CA ALA A 96 2.17 -15.59 19.71
C ALA A 96 2.83 -15.00 20.97
N GLY A 97 2.08 -14.30 21.83
CA GLY A 97 2.54 -13.76 23.11
C GLY A 97 3.02 -12.31 23.07
N TYR A 98 2.82 -11.59 21.96
CA TYR A 98 3.13 -10.17 21.87
C TYR A 98 2.06 -9.32 22.55
N SER A 99 2.44 -8.16 23.08
CA SER A 99 1.47 -7.07 23.28
C SER A 99 1.23 -6.34 21.95
N THR A 100 -0.01 -5.95 21.67
CA THR A 100 -0.38 -5.42 20.34
C THR A 100 -0.97 -4.02 20.42
N HIS A 101 -0.43 -3.12 19.60
CA HIS A 101 -0.70 -1.69 19.68
C HIS A 101 -0.95 -1.07 18.30
N LEU A 102 -1.88 -0.12 18.25
CA LEU A 102 -2.13 0.73 17.09
C LEU A 102 -1.91 2.20 17.45
N ILE A 103 -0.98 2.85 16.76
CA ILE A 103 -0.71 4.28 16.87
C ILE A 103 -1.08 4.98 15.55
N GLY A 104 -2.09 5.84 15.58
CA GLY A 104 -2.56 6.59 14.41
C GLY A 104 -3.55 5.82 13.52
N LEU A 105 -3.37 5.97 12.20
CA LEU A 105 -4.36 5.58 11.19
C LEU A 105 -4.40 4.08 10.93
N GLN A 106 -5.58 3.49 11.11
CA GLN A 106 -6.03 2.27 10.43
C GLN A 106 -7.21 2.63 9.53
N HIS A 107 -7.50 1.83 8.51
CA HIS A 107 -8.62 2.05 7.60
C HIS A 107 -9.30 0.76 7.13
N GLU A 108 -9.31 -0.27 7.97
CA GLU A 108 -9.89 -1.59 7.75
C GLU A 108 -11.31 -1.71 8.34
N THR A 109 -11.61 -0.93 9.37
CA THR A 109 -12.94 -0.82 9.99
C THR A 109 -13.16 0.58 10.55
N ASN A 110 -14.41 0.94 10.88
CA ASN A 110 -14.70 2.19 11.59
C ASN A 110 -14.27 2.13 13.06
N ASP A 111 -14.35 0.95 13.69
CA ASP A 111 -13.98 0.76 15.10
C ASP A 111 -12.68 -0.05 15.23
N PRO A 112 -11.52 0.60 15.50
CA PRO A 112 -10.23 -0.09 15.56
C PRO A 112 -10.17 -1.18 16.64
N HIS A 113 -11.07 -1.18 17.63
CA HIS A 113 -11.17 -2.25 18.63
C HIS A 113 -11.63 -3.59 18.05
N GLU A 114 -12.26 -3.59 16.86
CA GLU A 114 -12.64 -4.83 16.15
C GLU A 114 -11.45 -5.54 15.49
N LEU A 115 -10.27 -4.90 15.44
CA LEU A 115 -9.08 -5.45 14.77
C LEU A 115 -8.18 -6.26 15.72
N GLY A 116 -8.57 -6.52 16.96
CA GLY A 116 -7.82 -7.40 17.87
C GLY A 116 -6.60 -6.79 18.59
N TYR A 117 -6.26 -5.51 18.33
CA TYR A 117 -5.26 -4.76 19.11
C TYR A 117 -5.66 -4.65 20.60
N GLU A 118 -4.68 -4.71 21.50
CA GLU A 118 -4.90 -4.49 22.93
C GLU A 118 -4.97 -3.00 23.31
N GLU A 119 -4.13 -2.17 22.68
CA GLU A 119 -4.20 -0.71 22.81
C GLU A 119 -4.36 -0.07 21.42
N VAL A 120 -5.29 0.88 21.28
CA VAL A 120 -5.50 1.63 20.04
C VAL A 120 -5.45 3.13 20.32
N SER A 121 -5.14 3.92 19.30
CA SER A 121 -5.15 5.38 19.39
C SER A 121 -6.53 5.95 19.66
N ASP A 122 -6.54 7.14 20.25
CA ASP A 122 -7.78 7.85 20.53
C ASP A 122 -8.38 8.37 19.21
N ARG A 123 -9.68 8.17 19.03
CA ARG A 123 -10.41 8.72 17.90
C ARG A 123 -10.32 10.24 17.83
N ALA A 124 -10.07 10.92 18.95
CA ALA A 124 -9.86 12.37 19.00
C ALA A 124 -8.63 12.84 18.20
N ASP A 125 -7.72 11.94 17.83
CA ASP A 125 -6.52 12.26 17.05
C ASP A 125 -6.76 12.27 15.54
N PHE A 126 -7.95 11.85 15.08
CA PHE A 126 -8.31 11.85 13.67
C PHE A 126 -8.08 13.25 13.04
N PRO A 127 -7.45 13.37 11.85
CA PRO A 127 -7.18 12.31 10.87
C PRO A 127 -5.84 11.57 11.05
N TYR A 128 -5.18 11.68 12.22
CA TYR A 128 -3.89 11.05 12.54
C TYR A 128 -2.72 11.59 11.71
N LEU A 129 -2.58 12.92 11.70
CA LEU A 129 -1.43 13.61 11.12
C LEU A 129 -0.14 13.25 11.87
N THR A 130 1.00 13.24 11.18
CA THR A 130 2.32 12.97 11.79
C THR A 130 2.58 13.81 13.05
N GLN A 131 2.17 15.08 13.06
CA GLN A 131 2.32 15.99 14.20
C GLN A 131 1.65 15.50 15.50
N THR A 132 0.64 14.64 15.40
CA THR A 132 -0.05 14.02 16.54
C THR A 132 0.46 12.59 16.76
N VAL A 133 0.71 11.84 15.69
CA VAL A 133 1.12 10.42 15.75
C VAL A 133 2.54 10.26 16.27
N VAL A 134 3.49 11.09 15.81
CA VAL A 134 4.91 10.98 16.18
C VAL A 134 5.14 11.17 17.68
N PRO A 135 4.59 12.21 18.36
CA PRO A 135 4.72 12.32 19.81
C PRO A 135 4.17 11.11 20.57
N LYS A 136 3.07 10.50 20.09
CA LYS A 136 2.50 9.30 20.71
C LYS A 136 3.38 8.07 20.52
N ALA A 137 3.98 7.92 19.34
CA ALA A 137 4.98 6.88 19.10
C ALA A 137 6.21 7.06 20.01
N GLN A 138 6.68 8.29 20.19
CA GLN A 138 7.80 8.60 21.09
C GLN A 138 7.47 8.25 22.55
N ASP A 139 6.30 8.66 23.04
CA ASP A 139 5.83 8.30 24.38
C ASP A 139 5.66 6.78 24.53
N PHE A 140 5.17 6.10 23.50
CA PHE A 140 5.07 4.64 23.46
C PHE A 140 6.43 3.96 23.59
N PHE A 141 7.42 4.31 22.77
CA PHE A 141 8.75 3.71 22.83
C PHE A 141 9.45 3.96 24.15
N LYS A 142 9.25 5.14 24.75
CA LYS A 142 9.73 5.43 26.11
C LYS A 142 9.13 4.50 27.17
N ARG A 143 7.85 4.15 27.06
CA ARG A 143 7.22 3.14 27.95
C ARG A 143 7.77 1.75 27.66
N MET A 144 7.89 1.39 26.38
CA MET A 144 8.24 0.02 25.95
C MET A 144 9.72 -0.31 26.04
N GLY A 145 10.62 0.67 26.19
CA GLY A 145 12.06 0.43 26.41
C GLY A 145 12.39 -0.40 27.65
N ASN A 146 11.42 -0.64 28.54
CA ASN A 146 11.56 -1.53 29.71
C ASN A 146 10.51 -2.66 29.72
N ALA A 147 9.87 -2.97 28.58
CA ALA A 147 8.86 -4.01 28.51
C ALA A 147 9.49 -5.41 28.65
N GLU A 148 8.90 -6.27 29.48
CA GLU A 148 9.33 -7.67 29.62
C GLU A 148 8.82 -8.56 28.48
N LYS A 149 7.74 -8.13 27.80
CA LYS A 149 7.10 -8.85 26.69
C LYS A 149 7.40 -8.17 25.36
N PRO A 150 7.50 -8.93 24.25
CA PRO A 150 7.67 -8.33 22.94
C PRO A 150 6.41 -7.61 22.53
N PHE A 151 6.56 -6.51 21.81
CA PHE A 151 5.44 -5.74 21.31
C PHE A 151 5.40 -5.73 19.78
N MET A 152 4.19 -5.69 19.25
CA MET A 152 3.91 -5.36 17.87
C MET A 152 3.15 -4.03 17.89
N VAL A 153 3.66 -3.04 17.15
CA VAL A 153 2.98 -1.77 16.98
C VAL A 153 2.81 -1.45 15.49
N SER A 154 1.58 -1.18 15.10
CA SER A 154 1.27 -0.59 13.80
C SER A 154 1.16 0.92 13.95
N ILE A 155 1.97 1.65 13.21
CA ILE A 155 2.00 3.12 13.16
C ILE A 155 1.48 3.54 11.79
N GLY A 156 0.32 4.16 11.76
CA GLY A 156 -0.27 4.70 10.54
C GLY A 156 -0.37 6.21 10.58
N VAL A 157 -0.11 6.86 9.46
CA VAL A 157 -0.18 8.33 9.34
C VAL A 157 -1.06 8.74 8.17
N PHE A 158 -1.66 9.92 8.28
CA PHE A 158 -2.47 10.49 7.21
C PHE A 158 -1.63 10.88 6.00
N GLU A 159 -0.43 11.40 6.22
CA GLU A 159 0.49 11.78 5.16
C GLU A 159 0.90 10.54 4.34
N THR A 160 0.87 10.56 3.02
CA THR A 160 0.69 11.69 2.10
C THR A 160 -0.68 11.75 1.42
N HIS A 161 -1.77 11.45 2.12
CA HIS A 161 -3.13 11.57 1.55
C HIS A 161 -3.52 13.04 1.30
N ARG A 162 -4.53 13.25 0.44
CA ARG A 162 -5.12 14.58 0.17
C ARG A 162 -6.07 15.01 1.31
N PRO A 163 -6.25 16.31 1.57
CA PRO A 163 -5.66 17.47 0.88
C PRO A 163 -4.19 17.68 1.22
N PHE A 164 -3.40 18.07 0.22
CA PHE A 164 -2.00 18.45 0.42
C PHE A 164 -1.87 19.87 0.97
N PRO A 165 -0.71 20.23 1.57
CA PRO A 165 -0.39 21.61 1.95
C PRO A 165 -0.60 22.63 0.83
N HIS A 166 -0.81 23.89 1.19
CA HIS A 166 -1.02 24.96 0.20
C HIS A 166 0.21 25.18 -0.69
N PHE A 167 -0.03 25.65 -1.92
CA PHE A 167 1.04 26.06 -2.82
C PHE A 167 1.30 27.55 -2.64
N GLU A 168 2.56 27.91 -2.42
CA GLU A 168 2.99 29.28 -2.20
C GLU A 168 3.60 29.85 -3.49
N ASP A 169 3.48 31.17 -3.73
CA ASP A 169 3.90 31.77 -5.01
C ASP A 169 5.43 31.68 -5.26
N ASP A 170 6.22 31.48 -4.21
CA ASP A 170 7.67 31.28 -4.24
C ASP A 170 8.08 29.79 -4.31
N ASP A 171 7.12 28.86 -4.37
CA ASP A 171 7.40 27.45 -4.55
C ASP A 171 8.03 27.15 -5.92
N GLU A 172 9.21 26.56 -5.92
CA GLU A 172 9.85 26.09 -7.14
C GLU A 172 9.16 24.83 -7.69
N LEU A 173 8.69 24.92 -8.93
CA LEU A 173 8.12 23.79 -9.65
C LEU A 173 9.22 22.79 -10.03
N GLY A 174 9.25 21.66 -9.30
CA GLY A 174 10.24 20.62 -9.52
C GLY A 174 9.93 19.68 -10.69
N ASN A 175 10.76 18.65 -10.79
CA ASN A 175 10.55 17.55 -11.73
C ASN A 175 9.32 16.72 -11.35
N LEU A 176 8.69 16.12 -12.36
CA LEU A 176 7.57 15.21 -12.20
C LEU A 176 8.04 13.77 -12.40
N PRO A 177 7.38 12.80 -11.73
CA PRO A 177 7.45 11.40 -12.10
C PRO A 177 7.18 11.22 -13.59
N SER A 178 7.93 10.34 -14.23
CA SER A 178 7.94 10.17 -15.70
C SER A 178 6.60 9.74 -16.30
N PHE A 179 5.72 9.12 -15.50
CA PHE A 179 4.37 8.75 -15.91
C PHE A 179 3.37 9.93 -15.91
N LEU A 180 3.67 11.00 -15.17
CA LEU A 180 2.84 12.21 -15.13
C LEU A 180 3.13 13.13 -16.30
N VAL A 181 2.11 13.83 -16.77
CA VAL A 181 2.25 14.78 -17.88
C VAL A 181 2.89 16.08 -17.42
N SER A 182 3.84 16.60 -18.20
CA SER A 182 4.41 17.92 -17.95
C SER A 182 3.41 19.04 -18.25
N HIS A 183 2.78 19.56 -17.19
CA HIS A 183 1.85 20.68 -17.23
C HIS A 183 1.99 21.54 -15.96
N PRO A 184 1.84 22.88 -16.01
CA PRO A 184 1.98 23.73 -14.82
C PRO A 184 1.06 23.32 -13.65
N GLY A 185 -0.20 22.97 -13.94
CA GLY A 185 -1.14 22.47 -12.93
C GLY A 185 -0.69 21.16 -12.30
N MET A 186 -0.11 20.25 -13.10
CA MET A 186 0.45 18.98 -12.60
C MET A 186 1.66 19.23 -11.70
N LYS A 187 2.57 20.11 -12.13
CA LYS A 187 3.75 20.51 -11.34
C LYS A 187 3.36 21.16 -10.02
N ARG A 188 2.35 22.04 -10.03
CA ARG A 188 1.83 22.69 -8.82
C ARG A 188 1.30 21.67 -7.81
N ASP A 189 0.44 20.77 -8.26
CA ASP A 189 -0.16 19.75 -7.40
C ASP A 189 0.90 18.77 -6.88
N PHE A 190 1.86 18.37 -7.72
CA PHE A 190 2.98 17.53 -7.29
C PHE A 190 3.92 18.24 -6.31
N THR A 191 4.14 19.55 -6.45
CA THR A 191 4.88 20.33 -5.44
C THR A 191 4.19 20.31 -4.08
N ARG A 192 2.85 20.41 -4.02
CA ARG A 192 2.11 20.25 -2.76
C ARG A 192 2.27 18.84 -2.18
N PHE A 193 2.19 17.80 -3.01
CA PHE A 193 2.48 16.43 -2.60
C PHE A 193 3.87 16.30 -1.99
N LYS A 194 4.92 16.85 -2.64
CA LYS A 194 6.29 16.84 -2.11
C LYS A 194 6.40 17.52 -0.74
N LYS A 195 5.65 18.59 -0.48
CA LYS A 195 5.61 19.20 0.87
C LYS A 195 5.07 18.23 1.91
N SER A 196 3.99 17.51 1.60
CA SER A 196 3.45 16.46 2.47
C SER A 196 4.45 15.30 2.65
N LEU A 197 5.14 14.91 1.57
CA LEU A 197 6.13 13.85 1.62
C LEU A 197 7.34 14.20 2.51
N LYS A 198 7.78 15.46 2.52
CA LYS A 198 8.85 15.91 3.43
C LYS A 198 8.43 15.83 4.91
N VAL A 199 7.14 16.04 5.20
CA VAL A 199 6.59 15.86 6.56
C VAL A 199 6.57 14.38 6.94
N LEU A 200 6.20 13.49 6.02
CA LEU A 200 6.29 12.04 6.21
C LEU A 200 7.73 11.58 6.45
N ASP A 201 8.67 12.05 5.63
CA ASP A 201 10.09 11.71 5.73
C ASP A 201 10.65 12.03 7.12
N GLN A 202 10.44 13.26 7.58
CA GLN A 202 10.83 13.68 8.93
C GLN A 202 10.21 12.82 10.03
N ALA A 203 8.93 12.44 9.87
CA ALA A 203 8.23 11.60 10.84
C ALA A 203 8.83 10.19 10.96
N VAL A 204 9.25 9.58 9.84
CA VAL A 204 9.95 8.30 9.85
C VAL A 204 11.28 8.43 10.61
N GLY A 205 12.05 9.49 10.32
CA GLY A 205 13.29 9.78 11.03
C GLY A 205 13.09 9.96 12.54
N ASP A 206 12.08 10.73 12.95
CA ASP A 206 11.77 10.99 14.36
C ASP A 206 11.33 9.72 15.10
N VAL A 207 10.57 8.83 14.45
CA VAL A 207 10.19 7.52 14.99
C VAL A 207 11.42 6.64 15.18
N ARG A 208 12.29 6.55 14.18
CA ARG A 208 13.52 5.73 14.27
C ARG A 208 14.48 6.25 15.34
N ARG A 209 14.73 7.57 15.39
CA ARG A 209 15.53 8.18 16.46
C ARG A 209 14.96 7.89 17.84
N SER A 210 13.64 7.93 17.99
CA SER A 210 13.02 7.61 19.28
C SER A 210 13.22 6.15 19.69
N MET A 211 13.19 5.21 18.75
CA MET A 211 13.55 3.82 19.02
C MET A 211 15.00 3.69 19.48
N GLU A 212 15.93 4.39 18.82
CA GLU A 212 17.35 4.41 19.18
C GLU A 212 17.57 5.00 20.59
N GLU A 213 16.98 6.16 20.89
CA GLU A 213 17.09 6.84 22.18
C GLU A 213 16.58 5.98 23.36
N ASN A 214 15.67 5.05 23.08
CA ASN A 214 15.10 4.13 24.07
C ASN A 214 15.70 2.72 24.01
N GLY A 215 16.79 2.51 23.26
CA GLY A 215 17.52 1.25 23.21
C GLY A 215 16.77 0.10 22.54
N LEU A 216 15.83 0.41 21.64
CA LEU A 216 14.98 -0.59 20.99
C LEU A 216 15.50 -1.06 19.63
N THR A 217 16.53 -0.43 19.08
CA THR A 217 16.99 -0.67 17.69
C THR A 217 17.40 -2.10 17.41
N ASP A 218 18.27 -2.69 18.23
CA ASP A 218 18.90 -4.00 17.93
C ASP A 218 17.88 -5.16 18.01
N ASP A 219 16.95 -5.08 18.95
CA ASP A 219 15.92 -6.10 19.20
C ASP A 219 14.57 -5.77 18.53
N THR A 220 14.56 -4.94 17.47
CA THR A 220 13.32 -4.61 16.74
C THR A 220 13.44 -4.86 15.24
N LEU A 221 12.45 -5.56 14.68
CA LEU A 221 12.18 -5.60 13.25
C LEU A 221 11.31 -4.38 12.89
N PHE A 222 11.90 -3.42 12.18
CA PHE A 222 11.20 -2.24 11.68
C PHE A 222 10.84 -2.41 10.20
N ILE A 223 9.60 -2.12 9.85
CA ILE A 223 9.05 -2.24 8.51
C ILE A 223 8.45 -0.90 8.12
N PHE A 224 8.93 -0.31 7.03
CA PHE A 224 8.28 0.81 6.37
C PHE A 224 7.59 0.32 5.11
N THR A 225 6.28 0.53 5.00
CA THR A 225 5.49 0.13 3.83
C THR A 225 4.46 1.21 3.47
N VAL A 226 3.83 1.02 2.31
CA VAL A 226 2.80 1.91 1.78
C VAL A 226 1.61 1.08 1.34
N ASP A 227 0.40 1.61 1.58
CA ASP A 227 -0.83 0.96 1.15
C ASP A 227 -0.96 0.90 -0.38
N HIS A 228 -0.79 2.01 -1.09
CA HIS A 228 -0.83 2.03 -2.56
C HIS A 228 -0.14 3.25 -3.19
N GLY A 229 -0.25 3.36 -4.51
CA GLY A 229 0.26 4.46 -5.31
C GLY A 229 -0.34 5.83 -4.98
N ILE A 230 0.25 6.88 -5.55
CA ILE A 230 -0.11 8.27 -5.24
C ILE A 230 -1.50 8.67 -5.74
N ALA A 231 -2.13 9.64 -5.06
CA ALA A 231 -3.41 10.24 -5.48
C ALA A 231 -3.26 11.21 -6.68
N PHE A 232 -2.84 10.66 -7.83
CA PHE A 232 -2.71 11.37 -9.11
C PHE A 232 -3.32 10.55 -10.26
N PRO A 233 -3.67 11.18 -11.40
CA PRO A 233 -4.17 10.46 -12.56
C PRO A 233 -3.22 9.33 -13.01
N ARG A 234 -3.79 8.19 -13.41
CA ARG A 234 -3.10 6.92 -13.75
C ARG A 234 -2.42 6.19 -12.58
N ALA A 235 -2.57 6.65 -11.34
CA ALA A 235 -2.04 5.98 -10.16
C ALA A 235 -3.18 5.37 -9.33
N LYS A 236 -3.57 5.97 -8.20
CA LYS A 236 -4.69 5.52 -7.35
C LYS A 236 -5.94 5.15 -8.18
N CYS A 237 -6.63 4.09 -7.77
CA CYS A 237 -7.76 3.49 -8.47
C CYS A 237 -7.46 2.98 -9.90
N THR A 238 -6.20 2.64 -10.20
CA THR A 238 -5.83 1.94 -11.45
C THR A 238 -4.90 0.77 -11.14
N LEU A 239 -4.95 -0.29 -11.96
CA LEU A 239 -4.01 -1.41 -11.86
C LEU A 239 -2.67 -1.15 -12.59
N TYR A 240 -2.42 0.10 -13.02
CA TYR A 240 -1.14 0.52 -13.58
C TYR A 240 -0.07 0.53 -12.49
N ASP A 241 1.21 0.39 -12.85
CA ASP A 241 2.31 0.32 -11.88
C ASP A 241 2.36 1.55 -10.96
N PRO A 242 2.08 2.80 -11.42
CA PRO A 242 1.99 3.94 -10.53
C PRO A 242 0.89 3.84 -9.45
N GLY A 243 -0.12 2.99 -9.65
CA GLY A 243 -1.21 2.74 -8.71
C GLY A 243 -0.94 1.58 -7.76
N ILE A 244 -0.21 0.56 -8.21
CA ILE A 244 0.01 -0.67 -7.43
C ILE A 244 1.43 -0.86 -6.90
N ARG A 245 2.45 -0.18 -7.44
CA ARG A 245 3.82 -0.31 -6.93
C ARG A 245 4.00 0.53 -5.66
N THR A 246 4.52 -0.08 -4.61
CA THR A 246 4.63 0.51 -3.28
C THR A 246 6.05 0.35 -2.74
N ALA A 247 6.47 1.27 -1.87
CA ALA A 247 7.72 1.10 -1.15
C ALA A 247 7.58 0.03 -0.06
N LEU A 248 8.64 -0.76 0.12
CA LEU A 248 8.84 -1.67 1.23
C LEU A 248 10.31 -1.66 1.63
N ILE A 249 10.59 -1.30 2.88
CA ILE A 249 11.92 -1.30 3.48
C ILE A 249 11.83 -2.06 4.81
N MET A 250 12.72 -3.02 5.03
CA MET A 250 12.76 -3.81 6.26
C MET A 250 14.14 -3.74 6.91
N LEU A 251 14.16 -3.47 8.21
CA LEU A 251 15.38 -3.29 9.00
C LEU A 251 15.33 -4.25 10.18
N TRP A 252 16.37 -5.07 10.32
CA TRP A 252 16.62 -5.87 11.50
C TRP A 252 18.13 -6.06 11.64
N PRO A 253 18.85 -5.13 12.29
CA PRO A 253 20.32 -5.07 12.26
C PRO A 253 21.01 -6.37 12.69
N GLU A 254 20.41 -7.15 13.59
CA GLU A 254 20.97 -8.44 14.02
C GLU A 254 20.88 -9.57 12.99
N LYS A 255 19.99 -9.44 11.99
CA LYS A 255 19.65 -10.53 11.06
C LYS A 255 19.81 -10.17 9.59
N PHE A 256 19.63 -8.91 9.22
CA PHE A 256 19.64 -8.47 7.83
C PHE A 256 20.94 -7.70 7.54
N GLU A 257 21.58 -8.03 6.43
CA GLU A 257 22.65 -7.20 5.89
C GLU A 257 22.07 -5.89 5.31
N ALA A 258 22.54 -4.76 5.84
CA ALA A 258 22.13 -3.41 5.44
C ALA A 258 22.54 -3.06 4.00
N GLY A 259 21.80 -2.13 3.38
CA GLY A 259 22.07 -1.59 2.05
C GLY A 259 21.69 -2.53 0.89
N ARG A 260 21.01 -3.64 1.19
CA ARG A 260 20.61 -4.62 0.16
C ARG A 260 19.38 -4.13 -0.61
N LYS A 261 19.38 -4.40 -1.92
CA LYS A 261 18.21 -4.22 -2.80
C LYS A 261 17.76 -5.58 -3.33
N ILE A 262 16.49 -5.91 -3.11
CA ILE A 262 15.85 -7.12 -3.61
C ILE A 262 14.94 -6.76 -4.79
N GLU A 263 15.22 -7.34 -5.95
CA GLU A 263 14.46 -7.11 -7.19
C GLU A 263 13.34 -8.12 -7.43
N GLN A 264 13.30 -9.21 -6.68
CA GLN A 264 12.25 -10.21 -6.79
C GLN A 264 10.89 -9.59 -6.49
N MET A 265 9.89 -9.89 -7.33
CA MET A 265 8.54 -9.38 -7.12
C MET A 265 7.94 -9.98 -5.84
N VAL A 266 7.47 -9.10 -4.98
CA VAL A 266 6.73 -9.38 -3.76
C VAL A 266 5.46 -8.52 -3.73
N SER A 267 4.54 -8.82 -2.82
CA SER A 267 3.28 -8.10 -2.69
C SER A 267 2.92 -7.85 -1.22
N ASN A 268 2.15 -6.79 -0.96
CA ASN A 268 1.67 -6.46 0.39
C ASN A 268 0.92 -7.63 1.08
N VAL A 269 0.28 -8.53 0.32
CA VAL A 269 -0.35 -9.76 0.84
C VAL A 269 0.65 -10.75 1.46
N ASP A 270 1.93 -10.60 1.14
CA ASP A 270 3.01 -11.45 1.61
C ASP A 270 3.59 -11.02 2.95
N ILE A 271 3.21 -9.84 3.46
CA ILE A 271 3.78 -9.28 4.69
C ILE A 271 3.47 -10.19 5.89
N LEU A 272 2.19 -10.50 6.15
CA LEU A 272 1.79 -11.38 7.26
C LEU A 272 2.53 -12.74 7.24
N PRO A 273 2.50 -13.55 6.16
CA PRO A 273 3.19 -14.84 6.15
C PRO A 273 4.71 -14.68 6.28
N THR A 274 5.29 -13.59 5.77
CA THR A 274 6.73 -13.32 5.95
C THR A 274 7.09 -13.06 7.41
N LEU A 275 6.30 -12.23 8.11
CA LEU A 275 6.52 -11.96 9.52
C LEU A 275 6.34 -13.23 10.36
N CYS A 276 5.36 -14.05 10.01
CA CYS A 276 5.15 -15.34 10.65
C CYS A 276 6.38 -16.25 10.50
N GLU A 277 6.91 -16.42 9.28
CA GLU A 277 8.09 -17.25 9.03
C GLU A 277 9.36 -16.71 9.71
N LEU A 278 9.61 -15.40 9.65
CA LEU A 278 10.79 -14.77 10.27
C LEU A 278 10.83 -14.96 11.80
N LEU A 279 9.67 -15.03 12.44
CA LEU A 279 9.53 -15.02 13.89
C LEU A 279 9.14 -16.39 14.47
N ASP A 280 9.09 -17.43 13.61
CA ASP A 280 8.63 -18.78 13.96
C ASP A 280 7.23 -18.76 14.61
N ILE A 281 6.31 -18.00 14.01
CA ILE A 281 4.90 -17.91 14.37
C ILE A 281 4.09 -18.69 13.32
N PRO A 282 3.14 -19.56 13.71
CA PRO A 282 2.27 -20.22 12.75
C PRO A 282 1.43 -19.20 11.98
N ALA A 283 1.55 -19.17 10.66
CA ALA A 283 0.68 -18.35 9.81
C ALA A 283 -0.75 -18.94 9.77
N PRO A 284 -1.79 -18.10 9.63
CA PRO A 284 -3.15 -18.57 9.37
C PRO A 284 -3.23 -19.50 8.16
N LEU A 285 -4.08 -20.54 8.24
CA LEU A 285 -4.20 -21.55 7.17
C LEU A 285 -4.71 -20.98 5.85
N GLU A 286 -5.50 -19.89 5.92
CA GLU A 286 -6.12 -19.24 4.76
C GLU A 286 -5.27 -18.12 4.16
N THR A 287 -4.03 -17.92 4.61
CA THR A 287 -3.14 -16.93 4.00
C THR A 287 -2.86 -17.27 2.53
N GLU A 288 -3.00 -16.28 1.66
CA GLU A 288 -2.82 -16.40 0.20
C GLU A 288 -1.50 -15.80 -0.28
N GLY A 289 -0.83 -15.01 0.57
CA GLY A 289 0.52 -14.52 0.32
C GLY A 289 1.58 -15.62 0.41
N ASN A 290 2.71 -15.41 -0.26
CA ASN A 290 3.90 -16.28 -0.12
C ASN A 290 5.00 -15.50 0.59
N SER A 291 5.44 -16.04 1.73
CA SER A 291 6.54 -15.49 2.50
C SER A 291 7.79 -15.29 1.64
N TYR A 292 8.45 -14.14 1.83
CA TYR A 292 9.75 -13.81 1.24
C TYR A 292 10.87 -13.78 2.29
N ALA A 293 10.64 -14.35 3.48
CA ALA A 293 11.64 -14.46 4.54
C ALA A 293 12.98 -15.06 4.06
N PRO A 294 13.01 -16.10 3.18
CA PRO A 294 14.27 -16.62 2.67
C PRO A 294 15.12 -15.58 1.92
N LEU A 295 14.51 -14.58 1.27
CA LEU A 295 15.28 -13.51 0.62
C LEU A 295 15.99 -12.61 1.63
N LEU A 296 15.30 -12.31 2.74
CA LEU A 296 15.86 -11.49 3.82
C LEU A 296 17.00 -12.21 4.52
N LEU A 297 16.84 -13.52 4.77
CA LEU A 297 17.81 -14.40 5.43
C LEU A 297 18.91 -14.94 4.49
N GLU A 298 18.92 -14.53 3.21
CA GLU A 298 19.88 -14.99 2.19
C GLU A 298 19.87 -16.50 1.94
N GLU A 299 18.72 -17.11 2.15
CA GLU A 299 18.46 -18.51 1.90
C GLU A 299 17.94 -18.74 0.48
N LYS A 300 17.85 -20.02 0.09
CA LYS A 300 17.37 -20.39 -1.23
C LYS A 300 15.90 -20.05 -1.37
N PHE A 301 15.60 -19.03 -2.17
CA PHE A 301 14.24 -18.63 -2.50
C PHE A 301 13.79 -19.15 -3.88
N ILE A 302 12.55 -19.62 -3.97
CA ILE A 302 11.89 -19.89 -5.25
C ILE A 302 10.91 -18.75 -5.49
N GLY A 303 11.28 -17.81 -6.36
CA GLY A 303 10.46 -16.65 -6.66
C GLY A 303 9.14 -16.96 -7.35
N ARG A 304 8.17 -16.07 -7.16
CA ARG A 304 6.92 -16.05 -7.94
C ARG A 304 7.17 -15.48 -9.32
N GLU A 305 6.48 -16.03 -10.32
CA GLU A 305 6.44 -15.45 -11.66
C GLU A 305 5.43 -14.29 -11.77
N PHE A 306 4.37 -14.32 -10.95
CA PHE A 306 3.23 -13.42 -11.06
C PHE A 306 2.87 -12.77 -9.73
N ILE A 307 2.43 -11.52 -9.78
CA ILE A 307 1.64 -10.86 -8.73
C ILE A 307 0.27 -10.50 -9.31
N HIS A 308 -0.73 -10.38 -8.44
CA HIS A 308 -2.10 -10.07 -8.82
C HIS A 308 -2.56 -8.81 -8.10
N ALA A 309 -3.43 -8.05 -8.77
CA ALA A 309 -4.06 -6.87 -8.20
C ALA A 309 -5.51 -6.76 -8.66
N GLU A 310 -6.32 -6.11 -7.84
CA GLU A 310 -7.74 -5.93 -8.09
C GLU A 310 -8.26 -4.59 -7.61
N LEU A 311 -9.41 -4.22 -8.16
CA LEU A 311 -10.28 -3.17 -7.67
C LEU A 311 -11.71 -3.68 -7.80
N THR A 312 -12.58 -3.36 -6.85
CA THR A 312 -14.02 -3.69 -6.97
C THR A 312 -14.88 -2.47 -6.72
N TYR A 313 -14.80 -1.85 -5.54
CA TYR A 313 -15.55 -0.65 -5.18
C TYR A 313 -14.64 0.48 -4.72
N HIS A 314 -14.90 1.71 -5.16
CA HIS A 314 -14.37 2.93 -4.55
C HIS A 314 -15.52 3.95 -4.37
N ASP A 315 -15.21 5.20 -4.03
CA ASP A 315 -16.16 6.32 -3.98
C ASP A 315 -17.00 6.51 -5.27
N ILE A 316 -16.41 6.22 -6.43
CA ILE A 316 -17.08 6.22 -7.75
C ILE A 316 -18.12 5.09 -7.93
N GLY A 317 -18.20 4.17 -6.98
CA GLY A 317 -19.06 2.98 -7.03
C GLY A 317 -18.34 1.73 -7.55
N TYR A 318 -19.11 0.85 -8.20
CA TYR A 318 -18.67 -0.46 -8.69
C TYR A 318 -17.86 -0.31 -9.99
N ASN A 319 -16.55 -0.60 -9.95
CA ASN A 319 -15.67 -0.57 -11.12
C ASN A 319 -14.66 -1.75 -11.10
N PRO A 320 -15.14 -3.01 -11.17
CA PRO A 320 -14.27 -4.16 -11.07
C PRO A 320 -13.16 -4.24 -12.12
N MET A 321 -11.95 -4.43 -11.62
CA MET A 321 -10.75 -4.73 -12.39
C MET A 321 -10.00 -5.90 -11.77
N ARG A 322 -9.42 -6.75 -12.60
CA ARG A 322 -8.51 -7.83 -12.20
C ARG A 322 -7.28 -7.82 -13.08
N GLY A 323 -6.10 -7.98 -12.51
CA GLY A 323 -4.86 -7.92 -13.24
C GLY A 323 -3.81 -8.88 -12.74
N THR A 324 -2.97 -9.35 -13.67
CA THR A 324 -1.79 -10.16 -13.37
C THR A 324 -0.57 -9.50 -13.99
N ARG A 325 0.48 -9.33 -13.19
CA ARG A 325 1.76 -8.78 -13.59
C ARG A 325 2.85 -9.85 -13.44
N SER A 326 3.61 -10.04 -14.51
CA SER A 326 4.92 -10.70 -14.49
C SER A 326 6.04 -9.66 -14.55
N THR A 327 7.31 -10.08 -14.46
CA THR A 327 8.47 -9.18 -14.61
C THR A 327 8.45 -8.35 -15.89
N HIS A 328 7.92 -8.90 -16.99
CA HIS A 328 8.01 -8.27 -18.31
C HIS A 328 6.67 -7.84 -18.89
N PHE A 329 5.57 -8.41 -18.43
CA PHE A 329 4.25 -8.16 -18.99
C PHE A 329 3.18 -8.02 -17.92
N LYS A 330 2.18 -7.18 -18.16
CA LYS A 330 0.99 -7.07 -17.32
C LYS A 330 -0.26 -7.11 -18.17
N TYR A 331 -1.23 -7.89 -17.69
CA TYR A 331 -2.57 -7.97 -18.24
C TYR A 331 -3.57 -7.40 -17.25
N ILE A 332 -4.49 -6.57 -17.73
CA ILE A 332 -5.60 -6.02 -16.96
C ILE A 332 -6.91 -6.35 -17.68
N ARG A 333 -7.90 -6.78 -16.91
CA ARG A 333 -9.28 -6.99 -17.34
C ARG A 333 -10.16 -5.94 -16.67
N ASN A 334 -10.69 -5.02 -17.47
CA ASN A 334 -11.72 -4.08 -17.05
C ASN A 334 -13.09 -4.74 -17.29
N MET A 335 -13.93 -4.83 -16.26
CA MET A 335 -15.18 -5.59 -16.33
C MET A 335 -16.43 -4.72 -16.51
N GLU A 336 -16.28 -3.39 -16.47
CA GLU A 336 -17.34 -2.42 -16.71
C GLU A 336 -16.92 -1.41 -17.79
N GLU A 337 -17.89 -0.88 -18.53
CA GLU A 337 -17.68 0.17 -19.53
C GLU A 337 -17.88 1.57 -18.92
N ILE A 338 -16.98 1.97 -18.00
CA ILE A 338 -17.04 3.27 -17.33
C ILE A 338 -16.11 4.27 -18.04
N PRO A 339 -16.60 5.47 -18.44
CA PRO A 339 -15.72 6.49 -19.01
C PRO A 339 -14.67 6.94 -18.01
N PHE A 340 -13.43 7.13 -18.47
CA PHE A 340 -12.27 7.44 -17.62
C PHE A 340 -12.49 8.62 -16.66
N LEU A 341 -13.24 9.65 -17.07
CA LEU A 341 -13.56 10.81 -16.21
C LEU A 341 -14.30 10.42 -14.92
N PHE A 342 -15.19 9.42 -14.99
CA PHE A 342 -15.96 8.94 -13.85
C PHE A 342 -15.20 7.91 -13.01
N GLU A 343 -13.97 7.57 -13.40
CA GLU A 343 -13.13 6.63 -12.65
C GLU A 343 -12.11 7.31 -11.75
N MET A 344 -11.91 8.63 -11.90
CA MET A 344 -11.06 9.37 -10.99
C MET A 344 -11.78 9.53 -9.65
N PRO A 345 -11.20 9.06 -8.54
CA PRO A 345 -11.79 9.25 -7.23
C PRO A 345 -11.91 10.74 -6.90
N ASP A 346 -12.82 11.06 -5.98
CA ASP A 346 -13.26 12.43 -5.66
C ASP A 346 -12.12 13.32 -5.15
N ASP A 347 -11.17 12.71 -4.45
CA ASP A 347 -9.96 13.37 -3.94
C ASP A 347 -9.01 13.81 -5.06
N ILE A 348 -9.03 13.14 -6.22
CA ILE A 348 -8.24 13.50 -7.41
C ILE A 348 -9.04 14.40 -8.34
N SER A 349 -10.31 14.10 -8.57
CA SER A 349 -11.12 14.71 -9.65
C SER A 349 -11.19 16.25 -9.56
N ASN A 350 -11.11 16.80 -8.35
CA ASN A 350 -11.16 18.24 -8.09
C ASN A 350 -9.78 18.94 -8.10
N SER A 351 -8.69 18.18 -8.29
CA SER A 351 -7.32 18.69 -8.14
C SER A 351 -6.79 19.44 -9.37
N ASP A 352 -5.66 20.15 -9.17
CA ASP A 352 -4.94 20.80 -10.26
C ASP A 352 -4.33 19.78 -11.24
N ALA A 353 -3.93 18.60 -10.74
CA ALA A 353 -3.47 17.50 -11.57
C ALA A 353 -4.58 16.95 -12.48
N ALA A 354 -5.81 16.76 -11.97
CA ALA A 354 -6.93 16.29 -12.79
C ALA A 354 -7.28 17.29 -13.90
N LYS A 355 -7.35 18.59 -13.58
CA LYS A 355 -7.58 19.64 -14.58
C LYS A 355 -6.49 19.65 -15.65
N ALA A 356 -5.23 19.60 -15.23
CA ALA A 356 -4.08 19.52 -16.13
C ALA A 356 -4.12 18.29 -17.04
N PHE A 357 -4.49 17.14 -16.48
CA PHE A 357 -4.64 15.90 -17.22
C PHE A 357 -5.71 16.06 -18.30
N ILE A 358 -6.91 16.56 -17.93
CA ILE A 358 -8.03 16.81 -18.85
C ILE A 358 -7.65 17.76 -19.99
N GLU A 359 -6.91 18.83 -19.69
CA GLU A 359 -6.44 19.81 -20.69
C GLU A 359 -5.49 19.19 -21.72
N VAL A 360 -4.57 18.33 -21.28
CA VAL A 360 -3.58 17.71 -22.18
C VAL A 360 -4.21 16.67 -23.10
N PHE A 361 -4.97 15.72 -22.56
CA PHE A 361 -5.45 14.59 -23.37
C PHE A 361 -6.82 14.84 -24.03
N GLY A 362 -7.51 15.92 -23.65
CA GLY A 362 -8.75 16.37 -24.27
C GLY A 362 -9.98 15.55 -23.88
N LYS A 363 -11.11 16.23 -23.61
CA LYS A 363 -12.35 15.62 -23.10
C LYS A 363 -12.87 14.42 -23.90
N GLU A 364 -12.62 14.38 -25.21
CA GLU A 364 -13.05 13.27 -26.07
C GLU A 364 -12.38 11.94 -25.70
N LYS A 365 -11.06 11.95 -25.41
CA LYS A 365 -10.34 10.75 -24.96
C LYS A 365 -10.77 10.34 -23.55
N TYR A 366 -11.15 11.31 -22.71
CA TYR A 366 -11.63 11.09 -21.34
C TYR A 366 -13.04 10.52 -21.24
N ASN A 367 -13.87 10.77 -22.25
CA ASN A 367 -15.24 10.29 -22.28
C ASN A 367 -15.36 8.88 -22.86
N GLN A 368 -14.24 8.25 -23.25
CA GLN A 368 -14.22 6.86 -23.69
C GLN A 368 -13.99 5.92 -22.51
N PRO A 369 -14.64 4.73 -22.50
CA PRO A 369 -14.35 3.71 -21.51
C PRO A 369 -12.94 3.14 -21.70
N ARG A 370 -12.37 2.53 -20.65
CA ARG A 370 -11.14 1.76 -20.80
C ARG A 370 -11.36 0.57 -21.75
N PRO A 371 -10.33 0.15 -22.49
CA PRO A 371 -10.37 -1.11 -23.20
C PRO A 371 -10.72 -2.25 -22.25
N GLU A 372 -11.59 -3.17 -22.67
CA GLU A 372 -11.99 -4.33 -21.88
C GLU A 372 -10.78 -5.19 -21.45
N GLU A 373 -9.78 -5.31 -22.34
CA GLU A 373 -8.52 -5.98 -22.08
C GLU A 373 -7.35 -5.03 -22.35
N GLU A 374 -6.39 -5.00 -21.43
CA GLU A 374 -5.13 -4.28 -21.60
C GLU A 374 -3.94 -5.22 -21.42
N LEU A 375 -2.93 -5.07 -22.28
CA LEU A 375 -1.67 -5.79 -22.19
C LEU A 375 -0.50 -4.83 -22.40
N TYR A 376 0.48 -4.86 -21.49
CA TYR A 376 1.67 -4.02 -21.55
C TYR A 376 2.95 -4.85 -21.50
N ASP A 377 3.98 -4.41 -22.22
CA ASP A 377 5.35 -4.96 -22.20
C ASP A 377 6.33 -3.94 -21.61
N PHE A 378 6.83 -4.20 -20.40
CA PHE A 378 7.70 -3.29 -19.66
C PHE A 378 9.09 -3.11 -20.26
N ARG A 379 9.52 -3.99 -21.18
CA ARG A 379 10.85 -3.89 -21.80
C ARG A 379 10.95 -2.73 -22.77
N GLY A 380 9.84 -2.41 -23.46
CA GLY A 380 9.76 -1.31 -24.41
C GLY A 380 8.88 -0.14 -23.93
N ASP A 381 7.97 -0.39 -22.99
CA ASP A 381 7.00 0.58 -22.51
C ASP A 381 6.85 0.50 -20.97
N PRO A 382 7.86 0.97 -20.21
CA PRO A 382 7.84 0.93 -18.74
C PRO A 382 6.76 1.82 -18.12
N LEU A 383 6.10 2.67 -18.92
CA LEU A 383 5.07 3.62 -18.48
C LEU A 383 3.66 3.23 -18.91
N GLU A 384 3.49 2.06 -19.56
CA GLU A 384 2.19 1.48 -19.91
C GLU A 384 1.34 2.42 -20.79
N LYS A 385 1.97 3.00 -21.81
CA LYS A 385 1.33 3.94 -22.74
C LYS A 385 0.72 3.24 -23.96
N ASN A 386 1.20 2.05 -24.30
CA ASN A 386 0.84 1.31 -25.51
C ASN A 386 0.14 0.00 -25.14
N ASN A 387 -1.19 -0.03 -25.26
CA ASN A 387 -1.95 -1.27 -25.07
C ASN A 387 -1.71 -2.21 -26.27
N LEU A 388 -1.19 -3.41 -25.99
CA LEU A 388 -0.86 -4.46 -26.96
C LEU A 388 -1.94 -5.56 -27.03
N ALA A 389 -3.08 -5.40 -26.35
CA ALA A 389 -4.08 -6.46 -26.22
C ALA A 389 -4.67 -6.92 -27.56
N ASP A 390 -4.73 -6.04 -28.55
CA ASP A 390 -5.23 -6.33 -29.90
C ASP A 390 -4.13 -6.65 -30.91
N ASP A 391 -2.86 -6.61 -30.49
CA ASP A 391 -1.73 -6.92 -31.35
C ASP A 391 -1.60 -8.45 -31.53
N PRO A 392 -1.73 -8.98 -32.77
CA PRO A 392 -1.62 -10.41 -33.03
C PRO A 392 -0.27 -11.03 -32.62
N GLU A 393 0.82 -10.25 -32.59
CA GLU A 393 2.13 -10.72 -32.16
C GLU A 393 2.13 -11.14 -30.68
N TYR A 394 1.34 -10.45 -29.86
CA TYR A 394 1.26 -10.66 -28.42
C TYR A 394 0.11 -11.58 -27.98
N ALA A 395 -0.66 -12.14 -28.92
CA ALA A 395 -1.85 -12.95 -28.64
C ALA A 395 -1.58 -14.13 -27.67
N LYS A 396 -0.43 -14.81 -27.82
CA LYS A 396 -0.03 -15.91 -26.91
C LYS A 396 0.29 -15.42 -25.50
N THR A 397 0.96 -14.28 -25.40
CA THR A 397 1.29 -13.66 -24.11
C THR A 397 0.04 -13.17 -23.40
N LYS A 398 -0.88 -12.54 -24.14
CA LYS A 398 -2.20 -12.15 -23.62
C LYS A 398 -2.94 -13.35 -23.05
N GLU A 399 -3.09 -14.41 -23.84
CA GLU A 399 -3.83 -15.62 -23.42
C GLU A 399 -3.19 -16.27 -22.19
N ARG A 400 -1.86 -16.28 -22.08
CA ARG A 400 -1.16 -16.81 -20.90
C ARG A 400 -1.53 -16.03 -19.63
N LEU A 401 -1.39 -14.71 -19.67
CA LEU A 401 -1.67 -13.86 -18.49
C LEU A 401 -3.17 -13.78 -18.18
N LYS A 402 -4.02 -13.77 -19.19
CA LYS A 402 -5.48 -13.86 -19.02
C LYS A 402 -5.87 -15.13 -18.30
N ARG A 403 -5.30 -16.27 -18.70
CA ARG A 403 -5.52 -17.55 -18.02
C ARG A 403 -5.02 -17.51 -16.58
N GLU A 404 -3.82 -16.96 -16.37
CA GLU A 404 -3.27 -16.82 -15.03
C GLU A 404 -4.18 -15.95 -14.13
N THR A 405 -4.68 -14.81 -14.61
CA THR A 405 -5.65 -13.99 -13.89
C THR A 405 -6.90 -14.80 -13.53
N LEU A 406 -7.47 -15.54 -14.49
CA LEU A 406 -8.67 -16.33 -14.25
C LEU A 406 -8.43 -17.51 -13.29
N ASP A 407 -7.27 -18.15 -13.36
CA ASP A 407 -6.91 -19.25 -12.50
C ASP A 407 -6.61 -18.77 -11.08
N TRP A 408 -5.98 -17.60 -10.91
CA TRP A 408 -5.88 -16.92 -9.61
C TRP A 408 -7.27 -16.67 -9.02
N MET A 409 -8.14 -15.96 -9.74
CA MET A 409 -9.51 -15.67 -9.30
C MET A 409 -10.28 -16.93 -8.85
N ARG A 410 -10.12 -18.06 -9.58
CA ARG A 410 -10.76 -19.32 -9.21
C ARG A 410 -10.17 -19.95 -7.95
N ARG A 411 -8.85 -19.86 -7.78
CA ARG A 411 -8.13 -20.50 -6.67
C ARG A 411 -8.35 -19.79 -5.34
N THR A 412 -8.60 -18.48 -5.41
CA THR A 412 -8.90 -17.61 -4.26
C THR A 412 -10.42 -17.39 -4.05
N GLY A 413 -11.26 -17.96 -4.91
CA GLY A 413 -12.72 -17.93 -4.72
C GLY A 413 -13.37 -16.57 -5.00
N ASP A 414 -12.87 -15.84 -6.00
CA ASP A 414 -13.36 -14.51 -6.36
C ASP A 414 -14.87 -14.53 -6.73
N PRO A 415 -15.73 -13.88 -5.92
CA PRO A 415 -17.19 -13.93 -6.10
C PRO A 415 -17.66 -13.28 -7.40
N ILE A 416 -16.82 -12.47 -8.06
CA ILE A 416 -17.18 -11.89 -9.36
C ILE A 416 -17.37 -12.93 -10.45
N LEU A 417 -16.80 -14.13 -10.27
CA LEU A 417 -17.00 -15.27 -11.18
C LEU A 417 -18.44 -15.79 -11.14
N GLU A 418 -19.19 -15.51 -10.07
CA GLU A 418 -20.58 -15.93 -9.89
C GLU A 418 -21.58 -14.84 -10.31
N GLY A 419 -21.13 -13.60 -10.46
CA GLY A 419 -21.94 -12.48 -10.93
C GLY A 419 -21.49 -11.15 -10.35
N LYS A 420 -22.34 -10.13 -10.51
CA LYS A 420 -22.09 -8.81 -9.92
C LYS A 420 -22.04 -8.92 -8.40
N ILE A 421 -20.92 -8.50 -7.81
CA ILE A 421 -20.76 -8.39 -6.37
C ILE A 421 -21.76 -7.33 -5.89
N GLN A 422 -22.62 -7.67 -4.94
CA GLN A 422 -23.54 -6.70 -4.35
C GLN A 422 -22.82 -6.02 -3.18
N ALA A 423 -22.87 -4.69 -3.16
CA ALA A 423 -22.61 -3.96 -1.93
C ALA A 423 -23.78 -4.23 -0.98
N ASP A 424 -23.48 -4.49 0.27
CA ASP A 424 -24.49 -4.78 1.29
C ASP A 424 -25.34 -3.50 1.49
N GLU A 425 -26.58 -3.48 0.98
CA GLU A 425 -27.45 -2.29 0.96
C GLU A 425 -27.78 -1.77 2.38
N ASP A 426 -27.61 -2.62 3.41
CA ASP A 426 -27.90 -2.33 4.81
C ASP A 426 -26.73 -1.72 5.60
N LYS A 427 -25.55 -1.54 4.99
CA LYS A 427 -24.46 -0.84 5.65
C LYS A 427 -24.68 0.65 5.47
N GLU A 428 -25.34 1.28 6.47
CA GLU A 428 -25.42 2.74 6.56
C GLU A 428 -24.05 3.32 6.20
N ALA A 429 -23.97 4.04 5.07
CA ALA A 429 -22.81 4.84 4.75
C ALA A 429 -22.67 5.82 5.92
N SER A 430 -21.76 5.52 6.84
CA SER A 430 -21.52 6.40 7.95
C SER A 430 -20.80 7.59 7.33
N LEU A 431 -21.52 8.70 7.22
CA LEU A 431 -21.08 10.03 6.78
C LEU A 431 -19.93 10.52 7.68
N PHE A 432 -18.75 9.89 7.60
CA PHE A 432 -17.62 10.19 8.48
C PHE A 432 -16.62 11.17 7.86
N TYR A 433 -16.86 11.58 6.61
CA TYR A 433 -15.96 12.45 5.85
C TYR A 433 -16.63 13.69 5.24
N GLU A 434 -17.93 13.95 5.50
CA GLU A 434 -18.59 15.21 5.11
C GLU A 434 -18.14 16.43 5.96
N THR A 435 -17.23 16.23 6.92
CA THR A 435 -16.72 17.29 7.81
C THR A 435 -15.21 17.53 7.74
N ILE A 436 -14.50 17.12 6.67
CA ILE A 436 -13.15 17.66 6.43
C ILE A 436 -13.23 19.08 5.86
#